data_AF-A0A7S4J6F8-F1
#
_entry.id   AF-A0A7S4J6F8-F1
#
_cell.length_a   1.000
_cell.length_b   1.000
_cell.length_c   1.000
_cell.angle_alpha   90.00
_cell.angle_beta   90.00
_cell.angle_gamma   90.00
#
_symmetry.space_group_name_H-M   'P 1'
#
loop_
_entity.id
_entity.type
_entity.pdbx_description
1 polymer ?
#
loop_
_entity_poly.entity_id
_entity_poly.type
_entity_poly.pdbx_seq_one_letter_code
_entity_poly.pdbx_strand_id
1 'polypeptide(L)'
;VATTTTAAAASGASSSSSSSDASNSQSSEHDGADLPPAPLTVRLSSGERRKKRKMTDLPLTGIGVGNLPRESVPAALGGAIRDDGYRLIDTAAASENERIVSASIQGSAAPSADDVHVVTKVWYTHLGYERTRLSALESLENLGAAAAAARVDVDGGAGGPPRRGRIKVHLLIHWPRCYPRDIISWMDCEGEEDRLSQDVKDAGPPPHVDRDGAWRGSWRALEDLYAPPLSDEDGGGGGGGG
;
A
#
# COMPACT_ATOMS: atom_id res chain seq x y z
N VAL A 1 5.00 -40.30 -13.34
CA VAL A 1 3.95 -40.66 -14.33
C VAL A 1 3.12 -39.42 -14.58
N ALA A 2 2.75 -39.12 -15.82
CA ALA A 2 2.11 -37.86 -16.19
C ALA A 2 0.67 -38.07 -16.68
N THR A 3 -0.20 -37.11 -16.36
CA THR A 3 -1.49 -36.88 -17.04
C THR A 3 -1.77 -35.39 -17.05
N THR A 4 -1.59 -34.75 -18.20
CA THR A 4 -2.13 -33.43 -18.53
C THR A 4 -3.59 -33.55 -18.95
N THR A 5 -4.37 -32.50 -18.72
CA THR A 5 -5.69 -32.33 -19.36
C THR A 5 -5.78 -30.91 -19.89
N THR A 6 -5.82 -30.76 -21.21
CA THR A 6 -6.11 -29.50 -21.91
C THR A 6 -7.58 -29.48 -22.33
N ALA A 7 -8.17 -28.28 -22.39
CA ALA A 7 -9.44 -28.03 -23.06
C ALA A 7 -9.20 -27.08 -24.25
N ALA A 8 -9.82 -27.36 -25.39
CA ALA A 8 -9.52 -26.69 -26.65
C ALA A 8 -10.47 -25.52 -26.96
N ALA A 9 -10.01 -24.58 -27.79
CA ALA A 9 -10.85 -23.54 -28.36
C ALA A 9 -11.76 -24.08 -29.47
N ALA A 10 -12.88 -23.39 -29.71
CA ALA A 10 -13.71 -23.56 -30.90
C ALA A 10 -13.81 -22.21 -31.62
N SER A 11 -13.60 -22.21 -32.94
CA SER A 11 -13.70 -21.04 -33.81
C SER A 11 -14.81 -21.21 -34.84
N GLY A 12 -15.39 -20.10 -35.29
CA GLY A 12 -16.39 -20.07 -36.36
C GLY A 12 -16.35 -18.72 -37.07
N ALA A 13 -16.39 -18.73 -38.40
CA ALA A 13 -16.24 -17.52 -39.23
C ALA A 13 -16.94 -17.67 -40.58
N SER A 14 -17.56 -16.58 -41.08
CA SER A 14 -18.09 -16.44 -42.44
C SER A 14 -18.41 -14.96 -42.78
N SER A 15 -18.70 -14.68 -44.06
CA SER A 15 -19.07 -13.36 -44.61
C SER A 15 -20.03 -13.55 -45.81
N SER A 16 -20.61 -12.55 -46.51
CA SER A 16 -20.39 -11.10 -46.64
C SER A 16 -21.76 -10.42 -46.99
N SER A 17 -21.97 -9.24 -47.60
CA SER A 17 -21.14 -8.20 -48.26
C SER A 17 -21.95 -6.88 -48.45
N SER A 18 -21.26 -5.81 -48.91
CA SER A 18 -21.75 -4.75 -49.83
C SER A 18 -23.03 -3.91 -49.56
N SER A 19 -22.84 -2.59 -49.36
CA SER A 19 -23.55 -1.43 -49.97
C SER A 19 -25.10 -1.26 -49.84
N SER A 20 -25.72 -0.06 -49.85
CA SER A 20 -25.28 1.29 -50.25
C SER A 20 -26.03 2.46 -49.54
N ASP A 21 -25.56 3.69 -49.79
CA ASP A 21 -26.28 4.99 -49.85
C ASP A 21 -27.03 5.65 -48.66
N ALA A 22 -26.36 6.68 -48.11
CA ALA A 22 -26.75 8.11 -48.15
C ALA A 22 -27.76 8.79 -47.18
N SER A 23 -27.41 10.05 -46.86
CA SER A 23 -28.24 11.20 -46.45
C SER A 23 -28.83 11.35 -45.02
N ASN A 24 -27.98 11.87 -44.13
CA ASN A 24 -28.18 13.15 -43.39
C ASN A 24 -29.49 13.44 -42.62
N SER A 25 -29.38 13.50 -41.27
CA SER A 25 -30.07 14.53 -40.48
C SER A 25 -29.35 14.91 -39.18
N GLN A 26 -29.00 16.21 -39.08
CA GLN A 26 -29.01 17.07 -37.89
C GLN A 26 -28.39 16.56 -36.55
N SER A 27 -27.13 16.95 -36.35
CA SER A 27 -26.65 17.68 -35.15
C SER A 27 -27.43 17.55 -33.82
N SER A 28 -26.84 16.86 -32.85
CA SER A 28 -26.96 17.21 -31.42
C SER A 28 -25.57 17.21 -30.80
N GLU A 29 -24.96 18.39 -30.67
CA GLU A 29 -23.68 18.56 -29.98
C GLU A 29 -23.89 18.34 -28.48
N HIS A 30 -23.33 17.26 -27.93
CA HIS A 30 -23.25 17.02 -26.49
C HIS A 30 -21.91 17.52 -25.94
N ASP A 31 -21.71 18.84 -26.04
CA ASP A 31 -20.77 19.54 -25.19
C ASP A 31 -21.34 19.58 -23.76
N GLY A 32 -20.83 18.68 -22.93
CA GLY A 32 -21.23 18.51 -21.53
C GLY A 32 -20.22 17.63 -20.82
N ALA A 33 -19.25 18.25 -20.15
CA ALA A 33 -18.07 17.56 -19.63
C ALA A 33 -18.37 16.73 -18.37
N ASP A 34 -18.82 15.49 -18.56
CA ASP A 34 -18.63 14.42 -17.58
C ASP A 34 -17.14 14.08 -17.52
N LEU A 35 -16.41 14.80 -16.68
CA LEU A 35 -15.21 14.24 -16.03
C LEU A 35 -15.64 12.91 -15.37
N PRO A 36 -14.84 11.83 -15.47
CA PRO A 36 -15.17 10.59 -14.78
C PRO A 36 -15.40 10.90 -13.29
N PRO A 37 -16.48 10.38 -12.68
CA PRO A 37 -16.88 10.78 -11.34
C PRO A 37 -15.70 10.59 -10.39
N ALA A 38 -15.29 11.69 -9.73
CA ALA A 38 -14.06 11.75 -8.96
C ALA A 38 -13.95 10.53 -8.04
N PRO A 39 -12.82 9.79 -8.07
CA PRO A 39 -12.76 8.42 -7.57
C PRO A 39 -13.29 8.36 -6.14
N LEU A 40 -14.25 7.45 -5.92
CA LEU A 40 -14.91 7.29 -4.62
C LEU A 40 -13.85 7.11 -3.54
N THR A 41 -13.83 8.00 -2.57
CA THR A 41 -12.79 8.06 -1.54
C THR A 41 -13.41 8.14 -0.14
N VAL A 42 -12.80 7.44 0.81
CA VAL A 42 -13.08 7.56 2.24
C VAL A 42 -12.09 8.57 2.82
N ARG A 43 -12.59 9.64 3.43
CA ARG A 43 -11.78 10.68 4.04
C ARG A 43 -11.33 10.28 5.45
N LEU A 44 -10.06 9.89 5.58
CA LEU A 44 -9.47 9.48 6.86
C LEU A 44 -9.15 10.69 7.74
N SER A 45 -9.72 10.72 8.95
CA SER A 45 -9.40 11.70 10.00
C SER A 45 -8.37 11.14 10.98
N SER A 46 -7.23 11.83 11.15
CA SER A 46 -6.41 11.67 12.35
C SER A 46 -7.23 12.11 13.57
N GLY A 47 -7.40 11.25 14.59
CA GLY A 47 -8.34 11.45 15.70
C GLY A 47 -8.04 12.62 16.67
N GLU A 48 -7.01 13.42 16.39
CA GLU A 48 -6.55 14.49 17.26
C GLU A 48 -7.35 15.79 17.10
N ARG A 49 -7.87 16.33 18.20
CA ARG A 49 -8.49 17.66 18.25
C ARG A 49 -7.48 18.82 18.18
N ARG A 50 -6.20 18.57 17.87
CA ARG A 50 -5.10 19.54 17.91
C ARG A 50 -4.58 19.82 16.49
N LYS A 51 -4.53 21.11 16.13
CA LYS A 51 -3.91 21.68 14.90
C LYS A 51 -4.09 20.87 13.60
N LYS A 52 -5.29 20.95 13.00
CA LYS A 52 -5.50 21.13 11.54
C LYS A 52 -4.72 20.20 10.58
N ARG A 53 -4.41 18.94 10.98
CA ARG A 53 -3.76 17.94 10.10
C ARG A 53 -4.63 17.70 8.86
N LYS A 54 -4.02 17.65 7.68
CA LYS A 54 -4.75 17.42 6.41
C LYS A 54 -5.26 15.97 6.39
N MET A 55 -6.57 15.80 6.24
CA MET A 55 -7.21 14.49 6.10
C MET A 55 -6.72 13.80 4.82
N THR A 56 -6.54 12.48 4.88
CA THR A 56 -6.09 11.67 3.74
C THR A 56 -7.30 10.99 3.10
N ASP A 57 -7.57 11.32 1.84
CA ASP A 57 -8.59 10.64 1.05
C ASP A 57 -8.03 9.34 0.49
N LEU A 58 -8.55 8.20 0.94
CA LEU A 58 -8.18 6.84 0.53
C LEU A 58 -9.18 6.32 -0.50
N PRO A 59 -8.78 5.77 -1.66
CA PRO A 59 -9.72 5.20 -2.63
C PRO A 59 -10.56 4.07 -2.03
N LEU A 60 -11.84 3.99 -2.40
CA LEU A 60 -12.80 2.99 -1.92
C LEU A 60 -12.57 1.62 -2.58
N THR A 61 -12.00 1.60 -3.80
CA THR A 61 -11.68 0.40 -4.58
C THR A 61 -10.18 0.30 -4.82
N GLY A 62 -9.66 -0.93 -4.79
CA GLY A 62 -8.23 -1.22 -4.94
C GLY A 62 -7.98 -2.66 -5.40
N ILE A 63 -6.76 -2.95 -5.83
CA ILE A 63 -6.34 -4.26 -6.32
C ILE A 63 -5.48 -5.00 -5.28
N GLY A 64 -5.90 -6.20 -4.90
CA GLY A 64 -5.13 -7.10 -4.03
C GLY A 64 -4.12 -7.92 -4.81
N VAL A 65 -2.83 -7.79 -4.49
CA VAL A 65 -1.72 -8.50 -5.15
C VAL A 65 -0.91 -9.40 -4.21
N GLY A 66 -1.15 -9.35 -2.90
CA GLY A 66 -0.38 -10.10 -1.89
C GLY A 66 -0.42 -11.64 -2.03
N ASN A 67 -1.42 -12.20 -2.71
CA ASN A 67 -1.57 -13.63 -2.95
C ASN A 67 -1.30 -14.04 -4.42
N LEU A 68 -0.80 -13.11 -5.26
CA LEU A 68 -0.45 -13.43 -6.65
C LEU A 68 0.98 -14.00 -6.74
N PRO A 69 1.26 -14.90 -7.70
CA PRO A 69 2.63 -15.25 -8.06
C PRO A 69 3.43 -13.99 -8.38
N ARG A 70 4.68 -13.90 -7.89
CA ARG A 70 5.50 -12.68 -7.94
C ARG A 70 5.75 -12.18 -9.36
N GLU A 71 5.87 -13.11 -10.30
CA GLU A 71 5.98 -12.90 -11.75
C GLU A 71 4.70 -12.33 -12.39
N SER A 72 3.53 -12.49 -11.76
CA SER A 72 2.24 -11.99 -12.25
C SER A 72 1.92 -10.57 -11.77
N VAL A 73 2.52 -10.13 -10.66
CA VAL A 73 2.29 -8.80 -10.05
C VAL A 73 2.53 -7.63 -11.04
N PRO A 74 3.60 -7.61 -11.87
CA PRO A 74 3.83 -6.52 -12.82
C PRO A 74 2.76 -6.43 -13.91
N ALA A 75 2.24 -7.57 -14.38
CA ALA A 75 1.17 -7.59 -15.40
C ALA A 75 -0.17 -7.12 -14.82
N ALA A 76 -0.51 -7.61 -13.60
CA ALA A 76 -1.74 -7.23 -12.91
C ALA A 76 -1.77 -5.73 -12.58
N LEU A 77 -0.68 -5.18 -12.02
CA LEU A 77 -0.57 -3.74 -11.74
C LEU A 77 -0.43 -2.91 -13.01
N GLY A 78 0.21 -3.43 -14.05
CA GLY A 78 0.34 -2.78 -15.35
C GLY A 78 -1.01 -2.45 -15.99
N GLY A 79 -1.94 -3.42 -16.01
CA GLY A 79 -3.32 -3.17 -16.44
C GLY A 79 -4.04 -2.22 -15.48
N ALA A 80 -4.10 -2.60 -14.20
CA ALA A 80 -4.89 -1.91 -13.20
C ALA A 80 -4.57 -0.41 -13.04
N ILE A 81 -3.29 0.00 -13.14
CA ILE A 81 -2.87 1.39 -12.92
C ILE A 81 -3.11 2.26 -14.16
N ARG A 82 -2.88 1.73 -15.37
CA ARG A 82 -2.95 2.49 -16.64
C ARG A 82 -4.33 2.48 -17.26
N ASP A 83 -4.96 1.31 -17.28
CA ASP A 83 -6.11 1.01 -18.13
C ASP A 83 -7.41 1.09 -17.31
N ASP A 84 -7.43 0.53 -16.08
CA ASP A 84 -8.56 0.61 -15.15
C ASP A 84 -8.50 1.82 -14.18
N GLY A 85 -7.36 2.50 -14.09
CA GLY A 85 -7.18 3.70 -13.26
C GLY A 85 -7.07 3.50 -11.75
N TYR A 86 -6.84 2.28 -11.24
CA TYR A 86 -6.70 2.01 -9.80
C TYR A 86 -5.59 2.85 -9.15
N ARG A 87 -5.86 3.36 -7.94
CA ARG A 87 -4.92 4.13 -7.11
C ARG A 87 -4.79 3.60 -5.67
N LEU A 88 -5.36 2.44 -5.38
CA LEU A 88 -5.15 1.68 -4.14
C LEU A 88 -4.69 0.26 -4.48
N ILE A 89 -3.61 -0.18 -3.84
CA ILE A 89 -2.99 -1.50 -4.03
C ILE A 89 -2.83 -2.15 -2.65
N ASP A 90 -3.16 -3.43 -2.52
CA ASP A 90 -3.08 -4.18 -1.27
C ASP A 90 -2.10 -5.35 -1.34
N THR A 91 -1.13 -5.38 -0.42
CA THR A 91 -0.14 -6.45 -0.26
C THR A 91 0.20 -6.68 1.22
N ALA A 92 1.22 -7.46 1.54
CA ALA A 92 1.79 -7.61 2.89
C ALA A 92 3.30 -7.83 2.83
N ALA A 93 4.02 -7.60 3.93
CA ALA A 93 5.44 -7.95 4.04
C ALA A 93 5.67 -9.45 3.78
N ALA A 94 4.79 -10.29 4.34
CA ALA A 94 4.76 -11.75 4.14
C ALA A 94 4.48 -12.21 2.69
N SER A 95 4.17 -11.28 1.77
CA SER A 95 4.02 -11.58 0.33
C SER A 95 5.35 -11.50 -0.44
N GLU A 96 6.44 -11.04 0.20
CA GLU A 96 7.78 -10.88 -0.37
C GLU A 96 7.83 -10.20 -1.77
N ASN A 97 6.87 -9.29 -2.04
CA ASN A 97 6.65 -8.71 -3.36
C ASN A 97 6.68 -7.16 -3.37
N GLU A 98 6.89 -6.51 -2.24
CA GLU A 98 6.78 -5.05 -2.09
C GLU A 98 7.72 -4.26 -3.03
N ARG A 99 8.97 -4.73 -3.23
CA ARG A 99 9.90 -4.15 -4.21
C ARG A 99 9.40 -4.30 -5.64
N ILE A 100 8.70 -5.40 -5.95
CA ILE A 100 8.04 -5.63 -7.25
C ILE A 100 6.84 -4.69 -7.40
N VAL A 101 6.04 -4.50 -6.34
CA VAL A 101 4.92 -3.54 -6.32
C VAL A 101 5.42 -2.12 -6.57
N SER A 102 6.47 -1.66 -5.88
CA SER A 102 7.03 -0.32 -6.09
C SER A 102 7.58 -0.15 -7.51
N ALA A 103 8.36 -1.11 -8.04
CA ALA A 103 8.86 -1.07 -9.41
C ALA A 103 7.71 -1.08 -10.44
N SER A 104 6.65 -1.85 -10.20
CA SER A 104 5.47 -1.92 -11.07
C SER A 104 4.69 -0.61 -11.06
N ILE A 105 4.53 0.05 -9.91
CA ILE A 105 3.94 1.40 -9.81
C ILE A 105 4.79 2.40 -10.59
N GLN A 106 6.12 2.39 -10.39
CA GLN A 106 7.03 3.33 -11.06
C GLN A 106 7.07 3.15 -12.59
N GLY A 107 6.91 1.91 -13.08
CA GLY A 107 6.85 1.60 -14.51
C GLY A 107 5.47 1.77 -15.15
N SER A 108 4.38 1.71 -14.37
CA SER A 108 2.99 1.77 -14.85
C SER A 108 2.32 3.12 -14.61
N ALA A 109 2.88 3.98 -13.75
CA ALA A 109 2.36 5.32 -13.51
C ALA A 109 2.44 6.16 -14.80
N ALA A 110 1.27 6.44 -15.38
CA ALA A 110 1.10 7.50 -16.36
C ALA A 110 1.52 8.87 -15.76
N PRO A 111 1.73 9.93 -16.57
CA PRO A 111 2.15 11.25 -16.08
C PRO A 111 1.16 11.98 -15.14
N SER A 112 0.09 11.33 -14.67
CA SER A 112 -0.81 11.84 -13.63
C SER A 112 -0.06 12.13 -12.33
N ALA A 113 -0.31 13.29 -11.74
CA ALA A 113 0.31 13.72 -10.48
C ALA A 113 -0.29 13.05 -9.22
N ASP A 114 -1.27 12.15 -9.39
CA ASP A 114 -2.01 11.53 -8.30
C ASP A 114 -1.16 10.53 -7.51
N ASP A 115 -1.21 10.64 -6.18
CA ASP A 115 -0.51 9.71 -5.29
C ASP A 115 -1.15 8.30 -5.35
N VAL A 116 -0.32 7.26 -5.36
CA VAL A 116 -0.75 5.85 -5.30
C VAL A 116 -0.70 5.37 -3.87
N HIS A 117 -1.81 4.86 -3.36
CA HIS A 117 -1.94 4.35 -1.99
C HIS A 117 -1.60 2.85 -2.00
N VAL A 118 -0.70 2.43 -1.11
CA VAL A 118 -0.30 1.03 -0.93
C VAL A 118 -0.58 0.63 0.52
N VAL A 119 -1.44 -0.36 0.71
CA VAL A 119 -1.64 -1.04 1.99
C VAL A 119 -0.63 -2.17 2.08
N THR A 120 0.14 -2.21 3.17
CA THR A 120 0.95 -3.36 3.55
C THR A 120 0.76 -3.70 5.02
N LYS A 121 1.14 -4.92 5.40
CA LYS A 121 0.71 -5.57 6.64
C LYS A 121 1.86 -6.26 7.35
N VAL A 122 2.05 -5.93 8.62
CA VAL A 122 3.01 -6.58 9.53
C VAL A 122 2.49 -7.96 9.91
N TRP A 123 3.33 -8.99 9.76
CA TRP A 123 2.97 -10.39 10.02
C TRP A 123 2.96 -10.73 11.53
N TYR A 124 2.23 -11.76 11.95
CA TYR A 124 2.04 -12.05 13.39
C TYR A 124 3.32 -12.42 14.13
N THR A 125 4.35 -12.91 13.44
CA THR A 125 5.67 -13.16 14.03
C THR A 125 6.42 -11.87 14.38
N HIS A 126 6.12 -10.77 13.69
CA HIS A 126 6.77 -9.47 13.86
C HIS A 126 5.98 -8.55 14.82
N LEU A 127 5.08 -9.09 15.65
CA LEU A 127 4.39 -8.33 16.68
C LEU A 127 5.30 -8.06 17.89
N GLY A 128 5.16 -6.90 18.50
CA GLY A 128 6.05 -6.37 19.55
C GLY A 128 6.74 -5.09 19.07
N TYR A 129 7.09 -4.19 19.99
CA TYR A 129 7.43 -2.80 19.64
C TYR A 129 8.56 -2.68 18.59
N GLU A 130 9.78 -3.14 18.88
CA GLU A 130 10.86 -3.09 17.87
C GLU A 130 10.63 -4.08 16.72
N ARG A 131 10.04 -5.27 16.95
CA ARG A 131 9.76 -6.24 15.87
C ARG A 131 8.85 -5.65 14.78
N THR A 132 7.80 -4.94 15.20
CA THR A 132 6.85 -4.25 14.32
C THR A 132 7.48 -3.03 13.68
N ARG A 133 8.29 -2.28 14.44
CA ARG A 133 9.03 -1.12 13.93
C ARG A 133 10.04 -1.51 12.85
N LEU A 134 10.78 -2.61 13.01
CA LEU A 134 11.67 -3.19 12.01
C LEU A 134 10.89 -3.58 10.74
N SER A 135 9.84 -4.41 10.87
CA SER A 135 9.03 -4.86 9.72
C SER A 135 8.39 -3.68 8.97
N ALA A 136 7.90 -2.67 9.68
CA ALA A 136 7.35 -1.45 9.09
C ALA A 136 8.41 -0.61 8.36
N LEU A 137 9.61 -0.47 8.91
CA LEU A 137 10.71 0.25 8.27
C LEU A 137 11.24 -0.49 7.04
N GLU A 138 11.35 -1.81 7.08
CA GLU A 138 11.68 -2.64 5.92
C GLU A 138 10.63 -2.49 4.81
N SER A 139 9.34 -2.55 5.16
CA SER A 139 8.24 -2.32 4.21
C SER A 139 8.31 -0.92 3.57
N LEU A 140 8.65 0.11 4.37
CA LEU A 140 8.84 1.48 3.88
C LEU A 140 10.07 1.60 2.96
N GLU A 141 11.15 0.85 3.19
CA GLU A 141 12.30 0.80 2.27
C GLU A 141 11.93 0.03 0.98
N ASN A 142 11.34 -1.16 1.11
CA ASN A 142 10.89 -2.00 0.01
C ASN A 142 9.96 -1.23 -0.97
N LEU A 143 9.07 -0.41 -0.42
CA LEU A 143 8.14 0.41 -1.21
C LEU A 143 8.76 1.71 -1.74
N GLY A 144 9.98 2.08 -1.34
CA GLY A 144 10.65 3.32 -1.73
C GLY A 144 10.19 4.57 -0.96
N ALA A 145 9.44 4.38 0.13
CA ALA A 145 8.84 5.43 0.95
C ALA A 145 9.74 5.95 2.09
N ALA A 146 10.77 5.20 2.50
CA ALA A 146 11.67 5.57 3.61
C ALA A 146 12.29 6.98 3.44
N ALA A 147 12.70 7.34 2.21
CA ALA A 147 13.26 8.66 1.90
C ALA A 147 12.23 9.82 1.91
N ALA A 148 10.93 9.51 1.99
CA ALA A 148 9.87 10.50 2.19
C ALA A 148 9.58 10.73 3.68
N ALA A 149 9.71 9.72 4.54
CA ALA A 149 9.58 9.87 5.99
C ALA A 149 10.64 10.81 6.58
N ALA A 150 11.86 10.79 6.03
CA ALA A 150 12.95 11.70 6.40
C ALA A 150 12.82 13.13 5.84
N ARG A 151 11.73 13.45 5.13
CA ARG A 151 11.50 14.78 4.53
C ARG A 151 10.26 15.44 5.09
N VAL A 152 10.46 16.28 6.10
CA VAL A 152 9.51 17.36 6.40
C VAL A 152 9.46 18.26 5.15
N ASP A 153 8.33 18.29 4.44
CA ASP A 153 8.04 19.22 3.34
C ASP A 153 7.96 20.66 3.93
N VAL A 154 9.11 21.24 4.31
CA VAL A 154 9.23 22.67 4.65
C VAL A 154 9.21 23.47 3.34
N ASP A 155 8.25 24.39 3.27
CA ASP A 155 7.98 25.36 2.20
C ASP A 155 7.72 24.82 0.78
N GLY A 156 6.52 25.14 0.28
CA GLY A 156 6.07 24.85 -1.08
C GLY A 156 6.68 25.79 -2.13
N GLY A 157 8.01 25.84 -2.22
CA GLY A 157 8.72 26.62 -3.23
C GLY A 157 8.43 26.17 -4.65
N ALA A 158 7.89 27.06 -5.48
CA ALA A 158 7.67 26.80 -6.90
C ALA A 158 9.01 26.81 -7.66
N GLY A 159 9.40 25.67 -8.23
CA GLY A 159 10.66 25.54 -8.98
C GLY A 159 11.25 24.12 -9.05
N GLY A 160 10.80 23.19 -8.21
CA GLY A 160 11.19 21.79 -8.30
C GLY A 160 10.66 21.09 -9.57
N PRO A 161 11.31 20.01 -10.05
CA PRO A 161 10.80 19.20 -11.15
C PRO A 161 9.41 18.62 -10.82
N PRO A 162 8.58 18.31 -11.84
CA PRO A 162 7.19 17.91 -11.62
C PRO A 162 7.07 16.72 -10.68
N ARG A 163 6.24 16.87 -9.63
CA ARG A 163 5.94 15.81 -8.66
C ARG A 163 5.20 14.66 -9.37
N ARG A 164 5.94 13.63 -9.79
CA ARG A 164 5.37 12.30 -10.06
C ARG A 164 4.63 11.84 -8.79
N GLY A 165 3.47 11.20 -8.96
CA GLY A 165 2.63 10.74 -7.85
C GLY A 165 3.42 9.95 -6.81
N ARG A 166 3.27 10.28 -5.51
CA ARG A 166 4.02 9.61 -4.44
C ARG A 166 3.34 8.32 -4.04
N ILE A 167 4.13 7.32 -3.63
CA ILE A 167 3.60 6.16 -2.93
C ILE A 167 3.26 6.58 -1.49
N LYS A 168 1.99 6.47 -1.11
CA LYS A 168 1.49 6.62 0.26
C LYS A 168 1.32 5.24 0.88
N VAL A 169 2.12 4.93 1.89
CA VAL A 169 2.05 3.63 2.57
C VAL A 169 1.06 3.69 3.74
N HIS A 170 0.20 2.68 3.83
CA HIS A 170 -0.74 2.46 4.92
C HIS A 170 -0.35 1.15 5.60
N LEU A 171 0.14 1.24 6.83
CA LEU A 171 0.58 0.09 7.62
C LEU A 171 -0.57 -0.46 8.45
N LEU A 172 -0.80 -1.77 8.35
CA LEU A 172 -1.75 -2.51 9.18
C LEU A 172 -1.04 -3.63 9.95
N ILE A 173 -1.64 -4.05 11.07
CA ILE A 173 -1.33 -5.35 11.68
C ILE A 173 -2.15 -6.40 10.92
N HIS A 174 -1.50 -7.40 10.31
CA HIS A 174 -2.20 -8.42 9.50
C HIS A 174 -3.08 -9.31 10.37
N TRP A 175 -2.54 -9.76 11.51
CA TRP A 175 -3.23 -10.59 12.50
C TRP A 175 -2.89 -10.07 13.90
N PRO A 176 -3.87 -9.83 14.78
CA PRO A 176 -3.65 -9.09 16.03
C PRO A 176 -2.90 -9.87 17.12
N ARG A 177 -2.76 -11.18 16.95
CA ARG A 177 -2.05 -12.10 17.86
C ARG A 177 -1.49 -13.26 17.04
N CYS A 178 -0.47 -13.93 17.56
CA CYS A 178 -0.20 -15.31 17.18
C CYS A 178 -1.17 -16.23 17.92
N TYR A 179 -1.82 -17.14 17.18
CA TYR A 179 -2.80 -18.10 17.68
C TYR A 179 -2.26 -19.53 17.54
N PRO A 180 -2.43 -20.40 18.55
CA PRO A 180 -2.01 -21.80 18.46
C PRO A 180 -2.82 -22.59 17.41
N ARG A 181 -2.24 -23.70 16.94
CA ARG A 181 -2.73 -24.50 15.79
C ARG A 181 -4.06 -25.22 16.02
N ASP A 182 -4.52 -25.34 17.27
CA ASP A 182 -5.86 -25.81 17.62
C ASP A 182 -6.94 -24.75 17.34
N ILE A 183 -6.59 -23.47 17.32
CA ILE A 183 -7.48 -22.35 16.94
C ILE A 183 -7.32 -22.00 15.46
N ILE A 184 -6.08 -21.91 14.95
CA ILE A 184 -5.79 -21.59 13.54
C ILE A 184 -4.76 -22.58 12.99
N SER A 185 -5.25 -23.63 12.32
CA SER A 185 -4.46 -24.80 11.91
C SER A 185 -3.25 -24.52 11.00
N TRP A 186 -3.25 -23.41 10.26
CA TRP A 186 -2.17 -23.00 9.37
C TRP A 186 -1.14 -22.07 10.03
N MET A 187 -1.38 -21.58 11.24
CA MET A 187 -0.53 -20.58 11.91
C MET A 187 0.57 -21.27 12.74
N ASP A 188 1.81 -21.28 12.25
CA ASP A 188 2.93 -22.03 12.84
C ASP A 188 3.77 -21.15 13.76
N CYS A 189 3.15 -20.65 14.85
CA CYS A 189 3.73 -19.64 15.75
C CYS A 189 5.15 -19.94 16.28
N GLU A 190 5.49 -21.21 16.49
CA GLU A 190 6.80 -21.65 16.97
C GLU A 190 7.74 -21.94 15.79
N GLY A 191 7.28 -22.70 14.79
CA GLY A 191 8.13 -23.09 13.67
C GLY A 191 8.46 -21.94 12.72
N GLU A 192 7.62 -20.92 12.58
CA GLU A 192 7.96 -19.68 11.87
C GLU A 192 8.93 -18.81 12.68
N GLU A 193 8.79 -18.76 14.01
CA GLU A 193 9.71 -18.05 14.90
C GLU A 193 11.14 -18.63 14.77
N ASP A 194 11.28 -19.96 14.77
CA ASP A 194 12.56 -20.64 14.52
C ASP A 194 13.24 -20.19 13.21
N ARG A 195 12.46 -19.87 12.18
CA ARG A 195 12.94 -19.48 10.84
C ARG A 195 13.29 -17.99 10.70
N LEU A 196 12.96 -17.15 11.68
CA LEU A 196 13.28 -15.71 11.64
C LEU A 196 14.80 -15.44 11.72
N SER A 197 15.22 -14.29 11.19
CA SER A 197 16.58 -13.77 11.37
C SER A 197 16.87 -13.48 12.86
N GLN A 198 18.16 -13.44 13.21
CA GLN A 198 18.56 -13.17 14.58
C GLN A 198 18.16 -11.75 15.02
N ASP A 199 18.25 -10.75 14.13
CA ASP A 199 17.88 -9.36 14.44
C ASP A 199 16.41 -9.24 14.89
N VAL A 200 15.50 -10.01 14.28
CA VAL A 200 14.08 -10.03 14.66
C VAL A 200 13.87 -10.77 15.99
N LYS A 201 14.67 -11.79 16.30
CA LYS A 201 14.68 -12.49 17.61
C LYS A 201 15.22 -11.60 18.73
N ASP A 202 16.30 -10.88 18.48
CA ASP A 202 16.92 -9.97 19.45
C ASP A 202 16.06 -8.72 19.70
N ALA A 203 15.22 -8.31 18.74
CA ALA A 203 14.28 -7.20 18.86
C ALA A 203 13.07 -7.45 19.80
N GLY A 204 12.87 -8.68 20.31
CA GLY A 204 11.85 -8.93 21.33
C GLY A 204 11.36 -10.37 21.41
N PRO A 205 10.64 -10.73 22.49
CA PRO A 205 10.16 -12.08 22.73
C PRO A 205 9.15 -12.53 21.65
N PRO A 206 9.04 -13.85 21.40
CA PRO A 206 8.06 -14.38 20.44
C PRO A 206 6.61 -13.99 20.80
N PRO A 207 5.73 -13.69 19.82
CA PRO A 207 4.43 -13.08 20.12
C PRO A 207 3.38 -14.07 20.65
N HIS A 208 3.71 -15.37 20.61
CA HIS A 208 2.96 -16.41 21.30
C HIS A 208 3.34 -16.51 22.79
N VAL A 209 4.51 -15.99 23.20
CA VAL A 209 4.96 -15.90 24.60
C VAL A 209 4.41 -14.63 25.25
N ASP A 210 4.76 -13.44 24.76
CA ASP A 210 4.19 -12.18 25.24
C ASP A 210 3.00 -11.74 24.38
N ARG A 211 1.89 -12.49 24.50
CA ARG A 211 0.69 -12.29 23.66
C ARG A 211 0.02 -10.92 23.77
N ASP A 212 0.35 -10.15 24.81
CA ASP A 212 -0.39 -8.98 25.26
C ASP A 212 0.46 -7.70 25.23
N GLY A 213 1.74 -7.79 25.58
CA GLY A 213 2.75 -6.78 25.25
C GLY A 213 3.08 -6.76 23.76
N ALA A 214 3.04 -7.89 23.04
CA ALA A 214 3.19 -7.90 21.58
C ALA A 214 2.12 -7.04 20.89
N TRP A 215 0.82 -7.25 21.17
CA TRP A 215 -0.26 -6.42 20.58
C TRP A 215 -0.11 -4.93 20.92
N ARG A 216 0.05 -4.58 22.21
CA ARG A 216 0.17 -3.17 22.65
C ARG A 216 1.43 -2.50 22.12
N GLY A 217 2.55 -3.21 22.08
CA GLY A 217 3.81 -2.74 21.51
C GLY A 217 3.72 -2.52 20.00
N SER A 218 3.07 -3.43 19.27
CA SER A 218 2.85 -3.30 17.81
C SER A 218 2.04 -2.05 17.49
N TRP A 219 0.92 -1.86 18.20
CA TRP A 219 0.07 -0.69 18.01
C TRP A 219 0.85 0.61 18.28
N ARG A 220 1.54 0.68 19.41
CA ARG A 220 2.36 1.84 19.78
C ARG A 220 3.48 2.11 18.76
N ALA A 221 4.14 1.09 18.24
CA ALA A 221 5.18 1.25 17.22
C ALA A 221 4.65 1.90 15.94
N LEU A 222 3.40 1.60 15.55
CA LEU A 222 2.74 2.25 14.41
C LEU A 222 2.28 3.69 14.74
N GLU A 223 1.88 3.97 15.98
CA GLU A 223 1.59 5.34 16.46
C GLU A 223 2.86 6.21 16.46
N ASP A 224 3.95 5.74 17.07
CA ASP A 224 5.24 6.43 17.16
C ASP A 224 5.93 6.59 15.76
N LEU A 225 5.60 5.72 14.77
CA LEU A 225 6.00 5.91 13.36
C LEU A 225 5.13 6.93 12.60
N TYR A 226 3.84 7.05 12.93
CA TYR A 226 2.90 7.99 12.27
C TYR A 226 2.97 9.42 12.83
N ALA A 227 3.27 9.53 14.13
CA ALA A 227 3.36 10.79 14.85
C ALA A 227 4.51 10.70 15.87
N PRO A 228 5.78 10.72 15.40
CA PRO A 228 6.92 10.66 16.30
C PRO A 228 6.88 11.80 17.34
N PRO A 229 7.34 11.55 18.58
CA PRO A 229 7.40 12.57 19.60
C PRO A 229 8.25 13.76 19.14
N LEU A 230 7.82 14.97 19.50
CA LEU A 230 8.58 16.19 19.21
C LEU A 230 9.93 16.11 19.94
N SER A 231 11.01 16.44 19.23
CA SER A 231 12.35 16.58 19.81
C SER A 231 12.41 17.78 20.74
N ASP A 232 13.02 17.63 21.91
CA ASP A 232 13.10 18.66 22.95
C ASP A 232 13.90 19.94 22.54
N GLU A 233 14.53 19.95 21.36
CA GLU A 233 15.35 21.06 20.86
C GLU A 233 14.57 22.37 20.60
N ASP A 234 13.24 22.30 20.42
CA ASP A 234 12.36 23.49 20.36
C ASP A 234 12.25 24.26 21.70
N GLY A 235 12.81 23.72 22.80
CA GLY A 235 12.73 24.31 24.15
C GLY A 235 13.80 25.38 24.50
N GLY A 236 14.78 25.64 23.63
CA GLY A 236 16.05 26.28 23.99
C GLY A 236 16.30 27.72 23.51
N GLY A 237 15.34 28.66 23.65
CA GLY A 237 15.44 29.99 22.99
C GLY A 237 14.89 31.21 23.75
N GLY A 238 14.91 31.21 25.09
CA GLY A 238 14.14 32.18 25.91
C GLY A 238 14.89 32.92 27.02
N GLY A 239 16.23 33.07 26.94
CA GLY A 239 17.02 33.81 27.93
C GLY A 239 16.79 35.33 27.86
N GLY A 240 15.88 35.85 28.68
CA GLY A 240 15.57 37.28 28.73
C GLY A 240 16.69 38.14 29.33
N GLY A 241 16.84 39.36 28.82
CA GLY A 241 17.74 40.36 29.42
C GLY A 241 17.09 41.09 30.61
N GLY A 242 17.92 41.44 31.60
CA GLY A 242 17.59 42.22 32.80
C GLY A 242 18.85 42.67 33.50
#